data_AF-A0A2E4WJ92-F1
#
_entry.id   AF-A0A2E4WJ92-F1
#
_cell.length_a   1.000
_cell.length_b   1.000
_cell.length_c   1.000
_cell.angle_alpha   90.00
_cell.angle_beta   90.00
_cell.angle_gamma   90.00
#
_symmetry.space_group_name_H-M   'P 1'
#
loop_
_entity.id
_entity.type
_entity.pdbx_description
1 polymer ?
#
loop_
_entity_poly.entity_id
_entity_poly.type
_entity_poly.pdbx_seq_one_letter_code
_entity_poly.pdbx_strand_id
1 'polypeptide(L)'
;MIFTGGGSQQIIREYKLKKIVRSTNELHDLGRGGAYLANSEECYVLGVGTGTPLVKIINGKINHIIGTGLGAGTILGLGKLFDSDISIEKLNELGEKGDAKKLNITVGEIYENSKELFFSPNLTAGNFAKLSSDINIEDKIAGLMQMVAESLGTLVNAASNSNSLIVIVGGGTFYPLFIRFLRKTLEYYGLKSVVPQKALYANCYGALFNFGIK
;
A
#
# COMPACT_ATOMS: atom_id res chain seq x y z
N MET A 1 21.18 6.84 -18.62
CA MET A 1 20.06 6.99 -17.66
C MET A 1 19.37 5.64 -17.55
N ILE A 2 18.95 5.25 -16.35
CA ILE A 2 18.22 4.01 -16.12
C ILE A 2 16.76 4.37 -15.85
N PHE A 3 15.85 3.75 -16.59
CA PHE A 3 14.42 4.00 -16.47
C PHE A 3 13.72 2.72 -16.01
N THR A 4 12.78 2.88 -15.09
CA THR A 4 11.86 1.84 -14.60
C THR A 4 10.45 2.42 -14.56
N GLY A 5 9.46 1.58 -14.28
CA GLY A 5 8.04 1.97 -14.27
C GLY A 5 7.36 1.84 -15.63
N GLY A 6 6.04 1.67 -15.61
CA GLY A 6 5.20 1.58 -16.83
C GLY A 6 5.32 2.78 -17.78
N GLY A 7 5.64 3.98 -17.29
CA GLY A 7 5.81 5.19 -18.09
C GLY A 7 7.15 5.32 -18.82
N SER A 8 8.11 4.43 -18.53
CA SER A 8 9.47 4.50 -19.09
C SER A 8 9.48 4.54 -20.62
N GLN A 9 8.73 3.66 -21.29
CA GLN A 9 8.67 3.62 -22.75
C GLN A 9 8.10 4.90 -23.37
N GLN A 10 7.13 5.53 -22.72
CA GLN A 10 6.54 6.78 -23.21
C GLN A 10 7.59 7.90 -23.20
N ILE A 11 8.30 8.07 -22.08
CA ILE A 11 9.35 9.09 -21.93
C ILE A 11 10.46 8.90 -22.97
N ILE A 12 10.90 7.65 -23.18
CA ILE A 12 11.96 7.34 -24.15
C ILE A 12 11.56 7.76 -25.57
N ARG A 13 10.30 7.51 -25.95
CA ARG A 13 9.75 7.87 -27.26
C ARG A 13 9.58 9.39 -27.40
N GLU A 14 8.98 10.03 -26.40
CA GLU A 14 8.66 11.46 -26.41
C GLU A 14 9.91 12.33 -26.55
N TYR A 15 10.94 12.03 -25.76
CA TYR A 15 12.19 12.81 -25.76
C TYR A 15 13.24 12.31 -26.75
N LYS A 16 12.91 11.33 -27.60
CA LYS A 16 13.79 10.75 -28.64
C LYS A 16 15.20 10.45 -28.10
N LEU A 17 15.30 9.88 -26.90
CA LEU A 17 16.57 9.68 -26.21
C LEU A 17 17.43 8.65 -26.95
N LYS A 18 18.45 9.14 -27.68
CA LYS A 18 19.40 8.32 -28.42
C LYS A 18 20.52 7.84 -27.47
N LYS A 19 20.61 6.52 -27.23
CA LYS A 19 21.83 5.74 -26.92
C LYS A 19 22.27 5.31 -25.51
N ILE A 20 21.68 5.67 -24.36
CA ILE A 20 21.94 4.94 -23.08
C ILE A 20 20.67 4.85 -22.26
N VAL A 21 19.74 4.05 -22.76
CA VAL A 21 18.46 3.76 -22.13
C VAL A 21 18.44 2.26 -21.88
N ARG A 22 18.51 1.87 -20.62
CA ARG A 22 18.27 0.48 -20.22
C ARG A 22 16.97 0.44 -19.45
N SER A 23 16.06 -0.40 -19.91
CA SER A 23 14.77 -0.68 -19.26
C SER A 23 14.92 -1.96 -18.44
N THR A 24 14.39 -1.96 -17.23
CA THR A 24 14.35 -3.11 -16.33
C THR A 24 12.92 -3.57 -16.12
N ASN A 25 12.75 -4.78 -15.57
CA ASN A 25 11.46 -5.27 -15.16
C ASN A 25 11.08 -4.60 -13.82
N GLU A 26 10.00 -3.82 -13.82
CA GLU A 26 9.57 -3.05 -12.65
C GLU A 26 9.31 -3.91 -11.41
N LEU A 27 8.78 -5.14 -11.56
CA LEU A 27 8.57 -6.04 -10.42
C LEU A 27 9.88 -6.55 -9.84
N HIS A 28 10.91 -6.72 -10.69
CA HIS A 28 12.25 -7.03 -10.21
C HIS A 28 12.87 -5.83 -9.49
N ASP A 29 12.69 -4.62 -10.02
CA ASP A 29 13.17 -3.39 -9.39
C ASP A 29 12.50 -3.16 -8.03
N LEU A 30 11.19 -3.36 -7.96
CA LEU A 30 10.40 -3.31 -6.73
C LEU A 30 10.96 -4.26 -5.68
N GLY A 31 11.09 -5.54 -6.03
CA GLY A 31 11.57 -6.58 -5.11
C GLY A 31 12.99 -6.29 -4.60
N ARG A 32 13.95 -6.02 -5.50
CA ARG A 32 15.34 -5.74 -5.12
C ARG A 32 15.48 -4.47 -4.32
N GLY A 33 14.81 -3.41 -4.76
CA GLY A 33 14.83 -2.11 -4.10
C GLY A 33 14.26 -2.17 -2.69
N GLY A 34 13.09 -2.79 -2.53
CA GLY A 34 12.47 -2.96 -1.22
C GLY A 34 13.32 -3.79 -0.27
N ALA A 35 13.83 -4.93 -0.73
CA ALA A 35 14.71 -5.81 0.05
C ALA A 35 15.98 -5.10 0.51
N TYR A 36 16.63 -4.38 -0.42
CA TYR A 36 17.83 -3.59 -0.13
C TYR A 36 17.56 -2.51 0.93
N LEU A 37 16.50 -1.72 0.75
CA LEU A 37 16.16 -0.64 1.69
C LEU A 37 15.75 -1.17 3.07
N ALA A 38 15.24 -2.40 3.14
CA ALA A 38 14.90 -3.07 4.38
C ALA A 38 16.06 -3.89 4.97
N ASN A 39 17.21 -3.96 4.28
CA ASN A 39 18.35 -4.82 4.63
C ASN A 39 17.91 -6.28 4.91
N SER A 40 17.11 -6.86 4.02
CA SER A 40 16.60 -8.24 4.16
C SER A 40 16.86 -9.07 2.92
N GLU A 41 17.27 -10.33 3.12
CA GLU A 41 17.48 -11.31 2.03
C GLU A 41 16.21 -12.12 1.72
N GLU A 42 15.30 -12.24 2.69
CA GLU A 42 13.97 -12.83 2.53
C GLU A 42 12.90 -11.89 3.07
N CYS A 43 11.99 -11.45 2.20
CA CYS A 43 10.83 -10.66 2.59
C CYS A 43 9.76 -10.69 1.49
N TYR A 44 8.61 -10.10 1.80
CA TYR A 44 7.64 -9.70 0.81
C TYR A 44 7.73 -8.19 0.63
N VAL A 45 7.72 -7.71 -0.61
CA VAL A 45 7.70 -6.28 -0.92
C VAL A 45 6.33 -5.93 -1.49
N LEU A 46 5.61 -5.06 -0.79
CA LEU A 46 4.32 -4.52 -1.16
C LEU A 46 4.52 -3.15 -1.80
N GLY A 47 4.39 -3.07 -3.11
CA GLY A 47 4.54 -1.83 -3.86
C GLY A 47 3.23 -1.06 -3.95
N VAL A 48 2.94 -0.19 -2.99
CA VAL A 48 1.68 0.59 -2.99
C VAL A 48 1.81 1.79 -3.93
N GLY A 49 1.40 1.64 -5.18
CA GLY A 49 1.36 2.70 -6.20
C GLY A 49 -0.08 2.98 -6.65
N THR A 50 -0.27 3.25 -7.95
CA THR A 50 -1.62 3.32 -8.54
C THR A 50 -2.40 2.02 -8.32
N GLY A 51 -1.74 0.88 -8.55
CA GLY A 51 -2.13 -0.42 -8.04
C GLY A 51 -1.09 -0.93 -7.03
N THR A 52 -1.30 -2.14 -6.52
CA THR A 52 -0.48 -2.71 -5.46
C THR A 52 -0.06 -4.15 -5.75
N PRO A 53 1.10 -4.37 -6.42
CA PRO A 53 1.74 -5.68 -6.48
C PRO A 53 2.37 -6.12 -5.16
N LEU A 54 2.36 -7.42 -4.92
CA LEU A 54 3.10 -8.12 -3.86
C LEU A 54 4.09 -9.09 -4.51
N VAL A 55 5.37 -8.91 -4.22
CA VAL A 55 6.44 -9.82 -4.67
C VAL A 55 7.13 -10.44 -3.47
N LYS A 56 7.50 -11.72 -3.57
CA LYS A 56 8.39 -12.38 -2.60
C LYS A 56 9.82 -12.31 -3.13
N ILE A 57 10.77 -12.00 -2.27
CA ILE A 57 12.19 -12.13 -2.55
C ILE A 57 12.81 -13.14 -1.59
N ILE A 58 13.68 -13.99 -2.11
CA ILE A 58 14.51 -14.93 -1.34
C ILE A 58 15.87 -14.99 -2.02
N ASN A 59 16.94 -14.57 -1.34
CA ASN A 59 18.31 -14.65 -1.84
C ASN A 59 18.46 -14.05 -3.26
N GLY A 60 17.83 -12.88 -3.49
CA GLY A 60 17.85 -12.17 -4.76
C GLY A 60 16.95 -12.74 -5.87
N LYS A 61 16.31 -13.90 -5.65
CA LYS A 61 15.27 -14.45 -6.54
C LYS A 61 13.93 -13.81 -6.23
N ILE A 62 13.21 -13.39 -7.27
CA ILE A 62 11.97 -12.64 -7.15
C ILE A 62 10.84 -13.46 -7.73
N ASN A 63 9.74 -13.55 -6.99
CA ASN A 63 8.52 -14.18 -7.44
C ASN A 63 7.36 -13.20 -7.29
N HIS A 64 6.59 -12.98 -8.36
CA HIS A 64 5.36 -12.23 -8.28
C HIS A 64 4.28 -13.13 -7.67
N ILE A 65 3.67 -12.66 -6.59
CA ILE A 65 2.71 -13.46 -5.83
C ILE A 65 1.29 -13.10 -6.26
N ILE A 66 0.94 -11.82 -6.18
CA ILE A 66 -0.39 -11.30 -6.48
C ILE A 66 -0.31 -9.79 -6.71
N GLY A 67 -1.35 -9.20 -7.29
CA GLY A 67 -1.55 -7.75 -7.32
C GLY A 67 -3.03 -7.38 -7.26
N THR A 68 -3.31 -6.14 -6.88
CA THR A 68 -4.65 -5.56 -6.86
C THR A 68 -4.66 -4.12 -7.37
N GLY A 69 -5.80 -3.65 -7.86
CA GLY A 69 -6.00 -2.24 -8.23
C GLY A 69 -6.23 -1.32 -7.03
N LEU A 70 -6.33 -1.86 -5.81
CA LEU A 70 -6.45 -1.09 -4.58
C LEU A 70 -5.08 -0.51 -4.18
N GLY A 71 -4.96 0.80 -4.08
CA GLY A 71 -3.70 1.46 -3.72
C GLY A 71 -3.83 2.97 -3.53
N ALA A 72 -2.71 3.69 -3.68
CA ALA A 72 -2.67 5.14 -3.60
C ALA A 72 -3.56 5.81 -4.66
N GLY A 73 -3.63 5.21 -5.85
CA GLY A 73 -4.52 5.68 -6.93
C GLY A 73 -6.00 5.60 -6.54
N THR A 74 -6.39 4.56 -5.81
CA THR A 74 -7.76 4.40 -5.29
C THR A 74 -8.10 5.45 -4.26
N ILE A 75 -7.19 5.72 -3.32
CA ILE A 75 -7.40 6.73 -2.26
C ILE A 75 -7.60 8.11 -2.90
N LEU A 76 -6.73 8.51 -3.81
CA LEU A 76 -6.86 9.79 -4.50
C LEU A 76 -8.10 9.84 -5.40
N GLY A 77 -8.33 8.78 -6.19
CA GLY A 77 -9.43 8.72 -7.14
C GLY A 77 -10.81 8.74 -6.49
N LEU A 78 -11.01 7.94 -5.42
CA LEU A 78 -12.25 7.96 -4.65
C LEU A 78 -12.38 9.21 -3.79
N GLY A 79 -11.28 9.75 -3.27
CA GLY A 79 -11.27 11.05 -2.62
C GLY A 79 -11.84 12.16 -3.51
N LYS A 80 -11.50 12.13 -4.80
CA LYS A 80 -12.02 13.07 -5.81
C LYS A 80 -13.53 12.96 -6.07
N LEU A 81 -14.16 11.85 -5.69
CA LEU A 81 -15.61 11.74 -5.73
C LEU A 81 -16.29 12.49 -4.57
N PHE A 82 -15.57 12.73 -3.47
CA PHE A 82 -16.05 13.54 -2.35
C PHE A 82 -15.79 15.03 -2.56
N ASP A 83 -14.63 15.36 -3.14
CA ASP A 83 -14.23 16.72 -3.50
C ASP A 83 -13.33 16.69 -4.74
N SER A 84 -13.82 17.20 -5.87
CA SER A 84 -13.15 17.09 -7.17
C SER A 84 -11.77 17.73 -7.23
N ASP A 85 -11.53 18.76 -6.43
CA ASP A 85 -10.29 19.53 -6.40
C ASP A 85 -9.33 19.08 -5.27
N ILE A 86 -9.65 17.95 -4.62
CA ILE A 86 -8.87 17.49 -3.48
C ILE A 86 -7.44 17.10 -3.86
N SER A 87 -6.48 17.61 -3.09
CA SER A 87 -5.06 17.28 -3.20
C SER A 87 -4.67 16.18 -2.20
N ILE A 88 -3.47 15.62 -2.36
CA ILE A 88 -2.93 14.64 -1.40
C ILE A 88 -2.76 15.27 -0.01
N GLU A 89 -2.30 16.52 0.04
CA GLU A 89 -2.15 17.28 1.28
C GLU A 89 -3.50 17.46 1.96
N LYS A 90 -4.55 17.79 1.19
CA LYS A 90 -5.89 17.95 1.73
C LYS A 90 -6.50 16.63 2.20
N LEU A 91 -6.28 15.53 1.46
CA LEU A 91 -6.67 14.18 1.90
C LEU A 91 -6.03 13.81 3.23
N ASN A 92 -4.73 14.10 3.41
CA ASN A 92 -4.04 13.83 4.66
C ASN A 92 -4.61 14.70 5.80
N GLU A 93 -4.82 15.99 5.56
CA GLU A 93 -5.39 16.89 6.57
C GLU A 93 -6.79 16.44 7.04
N LEU A 94 -7.67 16.12 6.09
CA LEU A 94 -9.05 15.71 6.40
C LEU A 94 -9.09 14.32 7.03
N GLY A 95 -8.32 13.37 6.51
CA GLY A 95 -8.25 12.02 7.06
C GLY A 95 -7.79 12.01 8.51
N GLU A 96 -6.77 12.79 8.87
CA GLU A 96 -6.27 12.89 10.25
C GLU A 96 -7.30 13.47 11.23
N LYS A 97 -8.25 14.29 10.74
CA LYS A 97 -9.34 14.85 11.53
C LYS A 97 -10.56 13.92 11.63
N GLY A 98 -10.61 12.89 10.79
CA GLY A 98 -11.74 11.98 10.68
C GLY A 98 -11.69 10.80 11.63
N ASP A 99 -12.87 10.21 11.86
CA ASP A 99 -13.03 8.95 12.57
C ASP A 99 -13.74 7.92 11.70
N ALA A 100 -12.95 6.99 11.18
CA ALA A 100 -13.43 5.89 10.35
C ALA A 100 -14.43 4.95 11.07
N LYS A 101 -14.43 4.91 12.42
CA LYS A 101 -15.39 4.09 13.19
C LYS A 101 -16.84 4.55 13.04
N LYS A 102 -17.05 5.80 12.64
CA LYS A 102 -18.39 6.32 12.36
C LYS A 102 -18.96 5.77 11.06
N LEU A 103 -18.11 5.32 10.13
CA LEU A 103 -18.54 4.70 8.87
C LEU A 103 -18.52 3.18 8.91
N ASN A 104 -17.62 2.61 9.70
CA ASN A 104 -17.43 1.16 9.77
C ASN A 104 -18.31 0.55 10.86
N ILE A 105 -18.90 -0.61 10.57
CA ILE A 105 -19.49 -1.47 11.60
C ILE A 105 -18.42 -2.43 12.12
N THR A 106 -18.32 -2.56 13.44
CA THR A 106 -17.35 -3.45 14.08
C THR A 106 -17.99 -4.79 14.46
N VAL A 107 -17.17 -5.83 14.67
CA VAL A 107 -17.64 -7.15 15.13
C VAL A 107 -18.38 -7.02 16.46
N GLY A 108 -17.89 -6.20 17.39
CA GLY A 108 -18.54 -5.99 18.69
C GLY A 108 -19.90 -5.30 18.61
N GLU A 109 -20.21 -4.62 17.51
CA GLU A 109 -21.53 -4.02 17.27
C GLU A 109 -22.54 -4.98 16.63
N ILE A 110 -22.06 -6.03 15.96
CA ILE A 110 -22.92 -7.08 15.40
C ILE A 110 -23.20 -8.16 16.44
N TYR A 111 -22.19 -8.50 17.25
CA TYR A 111 -22.25 -9.63 18.16
C TYR A 111 -22.15 -9.16 19.62
N GLU A 112 -23.25 -9.31 20.37
CA GLU A 112 -23.33 -8.96 21.80
C GLU A 112 -22.29 -9.72 22.66
N ASN A 113 -21.92 -10.95 22.26
CA ASN A 113 -20.92 -11.79 22.92
C ASN A 113 -19.71 -12.08 22.00
N SER A 114 -18.99 -11.04 21.57
CA SER A 114 -17.82 -11.18 20.68
C SER A 114 -16.69 -12.06 21.25
N LYS A 115 -16.69 -12.35 22.57
CA LYS A 115 -15.68 -13.19 23.23
C LYS A 115 -15.66 -14.63 22.72
N GLU A 116 -16.77 -15.15 22.19
CA GLU A 116 -16.86 -16.52 21.69
C GLU A 116 -16.27 -16.70 20.28
N LEU A 117 -16.04 -15.59 19.56
CA LEU A 117 -15.61 -15.62 18.17
C LEU A 117 -14.07 -15.61 18.00
N PHE A 118 -13.32 -15.50 19.10
CA PHE A 118 -11.85 -15.33 19.10
C PHE A 118 -11.33 -14.13 18.27
N PHE A 119 -12.21 -13.19 17.90
CA PHE A 119 -11.85 -11.96 17.21
C PHE A 119 -11.84 -10.76 18.16
N SER A 120 -11.05 -9.73 17.81
CA SER A 120 -11.14 -8.44 18.50
C SER A 120 -12.50 -7.80 18.25
N PRO A 121 -13.23 -7.31 19.26
CA PRO A 121 -14.50 -6.60 19.05
C PRO A 121 -14.33 -5.32 18.23
N ASN A 122 -13.13 -4.75 18.20
CA ASN A 122 -12.81 -3.55 17.43
C ASN A 122 -12.51 -3.83 15.95
N LEU A 123 -12.50 -5.10 15.53
CA LEU A 123 -12.28 -5.46 14.12
C LEU A 123 -13.44 -4.95 13.27
N THR A 124 -13.14 -4.36 12.12
CA THR A 124 -14.16 -3.99 11.14
C THR A 124 -14.85 -5.25 10.62
N ALA A 125 -16.17 -5.32 10.79
CA ALA A 125 -17.00 -6.34 10.17
C ALA A 125 -17.50 -5.90 8.78
N GLY A 126 -17.72 -4.60 8.59
CA GLY A 126 -18.09 -4.02 7.30
C GLY A 126 -17.63 -2.57 7.18
N ASN A 127 -16.81 -2.29 6.17
CA ASN A 127 -16.42 -0.91 5.86
C ASN A 127 -17.61 -0.14 5.28
N PHE A 128 -17.75 1.14 5.63
CA PHE A 128 -18.83 2.03 5.17
C PHE A 128 -20.27 1.57 5.48
N ALA A 129 -20.46 0.51 6.25
CA ALA A 129 -21.77 -0.07 6.56
C ALA A 129 -22.69 0.85 7.41
N LYS A 130 -22.15 1.91 8.01
CA LYS A 130 -22.90 2.92 8.78
C LYS A 130 -23.13 4.23 8.02
N LEU A 131 -22.84 4.27 6.72
CA LEU A 131 -22.91 5.51 5.95
C LEU A 131 -24.32 6.12 6.02
N SER A 132 -24.38 7.40 6.38
CA SER A 132 -25.59 8.23 6.38
C SER A 132 -25.30 9.60 5.74
N SER A 133 -26.35 10.39 5.49
CA SER A 133 -26.24 11.73 4.89
C SER A 133 -25.39 12.70 5.72
N ASP A 134 -25.38 12.52 7.04
CA ASP A 134 -24.87 13.52 7.99
C ASP A 134 -23.37 13.33 8.28
N ILE A 135 -22.74 12.32 7.68
CA ILE A 135 -21.32 12.05 7.84
C ILE A 135 -20.50 13.10 7.08
N ASN A 136 -19.58 13.75 7.80
CA ASN A 136 -18.68 14.75 7.25
C ASN A 136 -17.61 14.15 6.32
N ILE A 137 -16.87 15.00 5.61
CA ILE A 137 -15.87 14.56 4.63
C ILE A 137 -14.62 13.96 5.31
N GLU A 138 -14.26 14.45 6.49
CA GLU A 138 -13.15 13.96 7.29
C GLU A 138 -13.32 12.48 7.63
N ASP A 139 -14.48 12.11 8.17
CA ASP A 139 -14.83 10.75 8.54
C ASP A 139 -14.87 9.85 7.27
N LYS A 140 -15.41 10.35 6.15
CA LYS A 140 -15.42 9.64 4.85
C LYS A 140 -14.02 9.32 4.35
N ILE A 141 -13.09 10.28 4.43
CA ILE A 141 -11.71 10.09 4.00
C ILE A 141 -10.96 9.13 4.92
N ALA A 142 -11.16 9.22 6.24
CA ALA A 142 -10.60 8.27 7.20
C ALA A 142 -11.12 6.84 6.92
N GLY A 143 -12.43 6.69 6.70
CA GLY A 143 -13.05 5.42 6.32
C GLY A 143 -12.50 4.84 5.02
N LEU A 144 -12.28 5.68 4.01
CA LEU A 144 -11.69 5.29 2.73
C LEU A 144 -10.27 4.75 2.91
N MET A 145 -9.42 5.48 3.65
CA MET A 145 -8.06 5.05 3.93
C MET A 145 -8.02 3.76 4.73
N GLN A 146 -8.91 3.59 5.73
CA GLN A 146 -8.99 2.36 6.51
C GLN A 146 -9.45 1.16 5.65
N MET A 147 -10.49 1.33 4.82
CA MET A 147 -11.00 0.27 3.95
C MET A 147 -9.93 -0.23 2.97
N VAL A 148 -9.19 0.68 2.32
CA VAL A 148 -8.11 0.31 1.40
C VAL A 148 -7.00 -0.42 2.16
N ALA A 149 -6.62 0.08 3.33
CA ALA A 149 -5.61 -0.54 4.19
C ALA A 149 -6.01 -1.95 4.67
N GLU A 150 -7.23 -2.14 5.14
CA GLU A 150 -7.74 -3.42 5.64
C GLU A 150 -7.86 -4.46 4.52
N SER A 151 -8.31 -4.03 3.35
CA SER A 151 -8.39 -4.87 2.15
C SER A 151 -7.00 -5.35 1.72
N LEU A 152 -6.02 -4.44 1.70
CA LEU A 152 -4.63 -4.79 1.38
C LEU A 152 -4.00 -5.68 2.44
N GLY A 153 -4.19 -5.38 3.73
CA GLY A 153 -3.65 -6.20 4.82
C GLY A 153 -4.18 -7.62 4.80
N THR A 154 -5.48 -7.79 4.55
CA THR A 154 -6.13 -9.11 4.40
C THR A 154 -5.58 -9.88 3.20
N LEU A 155 -5.44 -9.22 2.05
CA LEU A 155 -4.88 -9.82 0.84
C LEU A 155 -3.42 -10.26 1.04
N VAL A 156 -2.61 -9.43 1.70
CA VAL A 156 -1.22 -9.76 2.02
C VAL A 156 -1.16 -10.95 2.98
N ASN A 157 -2.00 -11.00 4.01
CA ASN A 157 -2.08 -12.15 4.90
C ASN A 157 -2.43 -13.44 4.16
N ALA A 158 -3.43 -13.40 3.27
CA ALA A 158 -3.80 -14.58 2.48
C ALA A 158 -2.69 -15.04 1.51
N ALA A 159 -1.84 -14.12 1.06
CA ALA A 159 -0.82 -14.37 0.04
C ALA A 159 0.61 -14.55 0.60
N SER A 160 0.81 -14.43 1.91
CA SER A 160 2.13 -14.52 2.55
C SER A 160 2.19 -15.61 3.61
N ASN A 161 3.42 -16.03 3.93
CA ASN A 161 3.64 -16.99 5.00
C ASN A 161 3.50 -16.31 6.36
N SER A 162 3.06 -17.05 7.38
CA SER A 162 2.98 -16.55 8.76
C SER A 162 4.31 -15.95 9.24
N ASN A 163 4.25 -14.89 10.05
CA ASN A 163 5.41 -14.17 10.61
C ASN A 163 6.37 -13.54 9.57
N SER A 164 5.98 -13.46 8.29
CA SER A 164 6.79 -12.83 7.25
C SER A 164 7.00 -11.34 7.49
N LEU A 165 8.14 -10.82 7.02
CA LEU A 165 8.39 -9.39 6.92
C LEU A 165 7.78 -8.83 5.64
N ILE A 166 6.90 -7.84 5.79
CA ILE A 166 6.30 -7.07 4.71
C ILE A 166 6.99 -5.69 4.64
N VAL A 167 7.69 -5.44 3.54
CA VAL A 167 8.31 -4.15 3.23
C VAL A 167 7.35 -3.35 2.38
N ILE A 168 6.89 -2.21 2.90
CA ILE A 168 5.92 -1.35 2.23
C ILE A 168 6.67 -0.22 1.53
N VAL A 169 6.47 -0.09 0.22
CA VAL A 169 7.14 0.90 -0.63
C VAL A 169 6.18 1.58 -1.61
N GLY A 170 6.62 2.63 -2.30
CA GLY A 170 5.84 3.33 -3.32
C GLY A 170 5.00 4.52 -2.81
N GLY A 171 4.14 5.04 -3.69
CA GLY A 171 3.36 6.26 -3.47
C GLY A 171 2.34 6.21 -2.32
N GLY A 172 1.97 5.02 -1.83
CA GLY A 172 1.17 4.86 -0.62
C GLY A 172 1.81 5.49 0.63
N THR A 173 3.14 5.66 0.60
CA THR A 173 3.89 6.35 1.67
C THR A 173 3.57 7.84 1.80
N PHE A 174 2.92 8.45 0.81
CA PHE A 174 2.38 9.81 0.92
C PHE A 174 1.13 9.93 1.81
N TYR A 175 0.56 8.81 2.28
CA TYR A 175 -0.66 8.77 3.08
C TYR A 175 -0.39 8.17 4.47
N PRO A 176 0.08 8.96 5.46
CA PRO A 176 0.48 8.44 6.77
C PRO A 176 -0.62 7.70 7.51
N LEU A 177 -1.86 8.20 7.48
CA LEU A 177 -3.00 7.56 8.12
C LEU A 177 -3.29 6.17 7.52
N PHE A 178 -3.31 6.06 6.19
CA PHE A 178 -3.42 4.79 5.48
C PHE A 178 -2.30 3.82 5.89
N ILE A 179 -1.04 4.27 5.94
CA ILE A 179 0.09 3.43 6.38
C ILE A 179 -0.11 2.94 7.82
N ARG A 180 -0.60 3.79 8.73
CA ARG A 180 -0.90 3.36 10.11
C ARG A 180 -1.98 2.29 10.15
N PHE A 181 -3.06 2.44 9.39
CA PHE A 181 -4.09 1.39 9.30
C PHE A 181 -3.53 0.10 8.71
N LEU A 182 -2.79 0.18 7.60
CA LEU A 182 -2.25 -1.00 6.94
C LEU A 182 -1.32 -1.78 7.88
N ARG A 183 -0.43 -1.09 8.57
CA ARG A 183 0.49 -1.74 9.52
C ARG A 183 -0.24 -2.37 10.70
N LYS A 184 -1.28 -1.73 11.24
CA LYS A 184 -2.14 -2.31 12.29
C LYS A 184 -2.85 -3.56 11.81
N THR A 185 -3.36 -3.56 10.57
CA THR A 185 -4.00 -4.75 9.98
C THR A 185 -2.99 -5.88 9.79
N LEU A 186 -1.79 -5.59 9.28
CA LEU A 186 -0.73 -6.60 9.13
C LEU A 186 -0.31 -7.17 10.48
N GLU A 187 -0.14 -6.32 11.50
CA GLU A 187 0.20 -6.73 12.87
C GLU A 187 -0.89 -7.61 13.49
N TYR A 188 -2.17 -7.28 13.27
CA TYR A 188 -3.30 -8.11 13.70
C TYR A 188 -3.21 -9.55 13.14
N TYR A 189 -2.75 -9.71 11.91
CA TYR A 189 -2.50 -11.02 11.29
C TYR A 189 -1.16 -11.67 11.69
N GLY A 190 -0.41 -11.08 12.62
CA GLY A 190 0.90 -11.58 13.05
C GLY A 190 2.03 -11.36 12.05
N LEU A 191 1.84 -10.46 11.07
CA LEU A 191 2.88 -10.11 10.09
C LEU A 191 3.73 -8.95 10.61
N LYS A 192 5.04 -9.02 10.34
CA LYS A 192 5.96 -7.91 10.62
C LYS A 192 5.90 -6.93 9.46
N SER A 193 5.93 -5.63 9.73
CA SER A 193 5.90 -4.62 8.68
C SER A 193 6.89 -3.48 8.90
N VAL A 194 7.49 -3.01 7.80
CA VAL A 194 8.42 -1.86 7.80
C VAL A 194 8.16 -0.96 6.59
N VAL A 195 8.32 0.35 6.80
CA VAL A 195 8.34 1.37 5.74
C VAL A 195 9.73 2.00 5.75
N PRO A 196 10.63 1.65 4.83
CA PRO A 196 11.98 2.22 4.79
C PRO A 196 11.99 3.74 4.54
N GLN A 197 13.02 4.45 5.00
CA GLN A 197 13.12 5.91 4.87
C GLN A 197 13.05 6.40 3.40
N LYS A 198 13.57 5.60 2.45
CA LYS A 198 13.56 5.92 1.01
C LYS A 198 12.56 5.06 0.23
N ALA A 199 11.51 4.59 0.90
CA ALA A 199 10.50 3.69 0.35
C ALA A 199 9.89 4.17 -0.98
N LEU A 200 9.72 5.48 -1.18
CA LEU A 200 9.22 6.04 -2.44
C LEU A 200 10.13 5.68 -3.64
N TYR A 201 11.44 5.58 -3.42
CA TYR A 201 12.45 5.40 -4.46
C TYR A 201 12.91 3.95 -4.62
N ALA A 202 12.21 2.98 -4.01
CA ALA A 202 12.60 1.57 -4.03
C ALA A 202 12.89 1.06 -5.45
N ASN A 203 11.99 1.29 -6.40
CA ASN A 203 12.18 0.84 -7.78
C ASN A 203 13.43 1.47 -8.43
N CYS A 204 13.76 2.73 -8.11
CA CYS A 204 14.99 3.36 -8.61
C CYS A 204 16.24 2.64 -8.09
N TYR A 205 16.28 2.31 -6.80
CA TYR A 205 17.37 1.53 -6.20
C TYR A 205 17.48 0.14 -6.85
N GLY A 206 16.36 -0.56 -7.01
CA GLY A 206 16.35 -1.88 -7.66
C GLY A 206 16.86 -1.84 -9.10
N ALA A 207 16.49 -0.82 -9.85
CA ALA A 207 16.95 -0.63 -11.23
C ALA A 207 18.45 -0.38 -11.31
N LEU A 208 19.04 0.37 -10.37
CA LEU A 208 20.50 0.56 -10.29
C LEU A 208 21.22 -0.77 -10.02
N PHE A 209 20.74 -1.56 -9.05
CA PHE A 209 21.34 -2.86 -8.71
C PHE A 209 21.21 -3.89 -9.83
N ASN A 210 20.13 -3.84 -10.61
CA ASN A 210 19.98 -4.66 -11.82
C ASN A 210 21.11 -4.44 -12.84
N PHE A 211 21.77 -3.28 -12.81
CA PHE A 211 22.92 -2.97 -13.66
C PHE A 211 24.26 -3.00 -12.91
N GLY A 212 24.30 -3.53 -11.69
CA GLY A 212 25.53 -3.62 -10.89
C GLY A 212 26.04 -2.27 -10.39
N ILE A 213 25.20 -1.24 -10.41
CA ILE A 213 25.52 0.08 -9.88
C ILE A 213 25.14 0.08 -8.40
N LYS A 214 26.14 0.24 -7.53
CA LYS A 214 25.98 0.31 -6.07
C LYS A 214 25.69 1.73 -5.60
#